data_AF-A0A1X3P4F6-F1
#
_entry.id   AF-A0A1X3P4F6-F1
#
_cell.length_a   1.000
_cell.length_b   1.000
_cell.length_c   1.000
_cell.angle_alpha   90.00
_cell.angle_beta   90.00
_cell.angle_gamma   90.00
#
_symmetry.space_group_name_H-M   'P 1'
#
loop_
_entity.id
_entity.type
_entity.pdbx_description
1 polymer ?
#
loop_
_entity_poly.entity_id
_entity_poly.type
_entity_poly.pdbx_seq_one_letter_code
_entity_poly.pdbx_strand_id
1 'polypeptide(L)'
;MVRLAVRPRGDIVTLSSYLAFLGVAAILAVTPGPDTFLALRYAMAGRRPGLLAATGSSAAIFAWAALAAAGVAAALRSSTTAYYGLTLLGGTYLIIVGARALHAAREARASLSATSAPVTPATHAHGPRRAEPARTATTPPSPSG
;
A
#
# COMPACT_ATOMS: atom_id res chain seq x y z
N MET A 1 -46.01 0.91 -37.68
CA MET A 1 -45.17 1.75 -38.58
C MET A 1 -44.18 2.67 -37.84
N VAL A 2 -43.65 2.33 -36.66
CA VAL A 2 -42.42 2.99 -36.16
C VAL A 2 -41.58 1.95 -35.43
N ARG A 3 -40.72 1.26 -36.18
CA ARG A 3 -39.64 0.45 -35.62
C ARG A 3 -38.63 1.47 -35.09
N LEU A 4 -38.57 1.67 -33.78
CA LEU A 4 -37.49 2.45 -33.15
C LEU A 4 -36.18 1.78 -33.55
N ALA A 5 -35.53 2.39 -34.53
CA ALA A 5 -34.16 2.09 -34.89
C ALA A 5 -33.32 2.41 -33.66
N VAL A 6 -33.05 1.38 -32.86
CA VAL A 6 -31.89 1.32 -31.99
C VAL A 6 -30.70 1.52 -32.91
N ARG A 7 -30.37 2.79 -33.15
CA ARG A 7 -29.18 3.21 -33.85
C ARG A 7 -28.03 2.59 -33.06
N PRO A 8 -27.12 1.84 -33.69
CA PRO A 8 -25.98 1.28 -32.99
C PRO A 8 -25.20 2.47 -32.42
N ARG A 9 -25.25 2.68 -31.10
CA ARG A 9 -24.31 3.58 -30.42
C ARG A 9 -22.94 2.92 -30.58
N GLY A 10 -22.18 3.39 -31.55
CA GLY A 10 -20.77 3.05 -31.75
C GLY A 10 -19.85 3.60 -30.65
N ASP A 11 -20.37 3.82 -29.44
CA ASP A 11 -19.65 4.38 -28.30
C ASP A 11 -19.41 3.28 -27.25
N ILE A 12 -19.09 2.07 -27.71
CA ILE A 12 -18.97 0.89 -26.83
C ILE A 12 -17.83 1.01 -25.81
N VAL A 13 -16.90 1.96 -25.97
CA VAL A 13 -16.07 2.54 -24.90
C VAL A 13 -15.75 3.97 -25.34
N THR A 14 -16.37 5.00 -24.74
CA THR A 14 -16.07 6.39 -25.10
C THR A 14 -14.63 6.74 -24.70
N LEU A 15 -13.91 7.51 -25.53
CA LEU A 15 -12.54 7.96 -25.23
C LEU A 15 -12.41 8.58 -23.82
N SER A 16 -13.45 9.30 -23.38
CA SER A 16 -13.54 9.84 -22.02
C SER A 16 -13.55 8.77 -20.92
N SER A 17 -14.24 7.64 -21.12
CA SER A 17 -14.24 6.52 -20.18
C SER A 17 -12.87 5.85 -20.12
N TYR A 18 -12.21 5.73 -21.28
CA TYR A 18 -10.85 5.18 -21.35
C TYR A 18 -9.85 6.08 -20.63
N LEU A 19 -9.92 7.41 -20.86
CA LEU A 19 -9.08 8.40 -20.17
C LEU A 19 -9.36 8.46 -18.67
N ALA A 20 -10.63 8.35 -18.24
CA ALA A 20 -10.99 8.29 -16.83
C ALA A 20 -10.45 7.02 -16.16
N PHE A 21 -10.61 5.85 -16.79
CA PHE A 21 -10.01 4.60 -16.32
C PHE A 21 -8.50 4.70 -16.24
N LEU A 22 -7.84 5.22 -17.28
CA LEU A 22 -6.39 5.41 -17.31
C LEU A 22 -5.91 6.34 -16.19
N GLY A 23 -6.63 7.44 -15.94
CA GLY A 23 -6.33 8.37 -14.85
C GLY A 23 -6.42 7.71 -13.47
N VAL A 24 -7.52 6.98 -13.21
CA VAL A 24 -7.69 6.22 -11.96
C VAL A 24 -6.63 5.11 -11.84
N ALA A 25 -6.39 4.36 -12.90
CA ALA A 25 -5.37 3.30 -12.94
C ALA A 25 -3.96 3.86 -12.69
N ALA A 26 -3.63 5.03 -13.25
CA ALA A 26 -2.35 5.69 -13.00
C ALA A 26 -2.20 6.11 -11.53
N ILE A 27 -3.25 6.70 -10.93
CA ILE A 27 -3.26 7.04 -9.49
C ILE A 27 -3.06 5.78 -8.63
N LEU A 28 -3.75 4.69 -8.97
CA LEU A 28 -3.61 3.40 -8.30
C LEU A 28 -2.22 2.77 -8.50
N ALA A 29 -1.60 2.94 -9.66
CA ALA A 29 -0.27 2.41 -9.96
C ALA A 29 0.84 3.18 -9.24
N VAL A 30 0.71 4.51 -9.11
CA VAL A 30 1.66 5.35 -8.36
C VAL A 30 1.55 5.14 -6.85
N THR A 31 0.35 4.80 -6.36
CA THR A 31 0.14 4.45 -4.95
C THR A 31 0.62 3.02 -4.74
N PRO A 32 1.76 2.74 -4.06
CA PRO A 32 2.14 1.37 -3.74
C PRO A 32 0.98 0.72 -2.98
N GLY A 33 0.32 -0.23 -3.64
CA GLY A 33 -0.94 -0.79 -3.19
C GLY A 33 -0.77 -1.67 -1.93
N PRO A 34 -1.87 -2.01 -1.25
CA PRO A 34 -1.82 -2.89 -0.08
C PRO A 34 -1.20 -4.26 -0.40
N ASP A 35 -1.42 -4.79 -1.62
CA ASP A 35 -0.78 -6.02 -2.08
C ASP A 35 0.74 -5.88 -2.18
N THR A 36 1.24 -4.83 -2.85
CA THR A 36 2.67 -4.55 -2.96
C THR A 36 3.32 -4.31 -1.59
N PHE A 37 2.63 -3.61 -0.70
CA PHE A 37 3.12 -3.33 0.66
C PHE A 37 3.18 -4.60 1.51
N LEU A 38 2.17 -5.47 1.42
CA LEU A 38 2.15 -6.77 2.08
C LEU A 38 3.25 -7.69 1.53
N ALA A 39 3.41 -7.76 0.21
CA ALA A 39 4.48 -8.52 -0.43
C ALA A 39 5.85 -8.04 0.06
N LEU A 40 6.08 -6.73 0.11
CA LEU A 40 7.33 -6.15 0.64
C LEU A 40 7.51 -6.48 2.13
N ARG A 41 6.46 -6.33 2.96
CA ARG A 41 6.49 -6.67 4.38
C ARG A 41 6.86 -8.13 4.60
N TYR A 42 6.25 -9.05 3.85
CA TYR A 42 6.54 -10.48 3.96
C TYR A 42 7.93 -10.84 3.42
N ALA A 43 8.40 -10.17 2.36
CA ALA A 43 9.77 -10.31 1.88
C ALA A 43 10.80 -9.85 2.92
N MET A 44 10.55 -8.74 3.61
CA MET A 44 11.40 -8.23 4.70
C MET A 44 11.34 -9.10 5.96
N ALA A 45 10.22 -9.78 6.23
CA ALA A 45 10.08 -10.71 7.35
C ALA A 45 10.85 -12.04 7.14
N GLY A 46 11.33 -12.31 5.91
CA GLY A 46 12.19 -13.46 5.60
C GLY A 46 11.77 -14.21 4.33
N ARG A 47 12.66 -15.11 3.86
CA ARG A 47 12.45 -15.85 2.59
C ARG A 47 11.20 -16.75 2.60
N ARG A 48 10.94 -17.44 3.72
CA ARG A 48 9.78 -18.34 3.85
C ARG A 48 8.43 -17.60 3.81
N PRO A 49 8.18 -16.56 4.65
CA PRO A 49 6.93 -15.82 4.57
C PRO A 49 6.74 -15.10 3.22
N GLY A 50 7.82 -14.58 2.61
CA GLY A 50 7.75 -14.02 1.26
C GLY A 50 7.32 -15.04 0.18
N LEU A 51 7.87 -16.26 0.21
CA LEU A 51 7.49 -17.32 -0.75
C LEU A 51 6.04 -17.80 -0.55
N LEU A 52 5.59 -17.94 0.70
CA LEU A 52 4.19 -18.28 1.00
C LEU A 52 3.23 -17.18 0.52
N ALA A 53 3.59 -15.91 0.73
CA ALA A 53 2.80 -14.79 0.23
C ALA A 53 2.73 -14.77 -1.31
N ALA A 54 3.87 -14.94 -1.99
CA ALA A 54 3.92 -14.93 -3.45
C ALA A 54 3.13 -16.09 -4.08
N THR A 55 3.33 -17.31 -3.59
CA THR A 55 2.60 -18.50 -4.07
C THR A 55 1.11 -18.40 -3.76
N GLY A 56 0.75 -17.87 -2.59
CA GLY A 56 -0.62 -17.56 -2.22
C GLY A 56 -1.27 -16.56 -3.19
N SER A 57 -0.60 -15.43 -3.48
CA SER A 57 -1.10 -14.44 -4.43
C SER A 57 -1.23 -15.01 -5.84
N SER A 58 -0.25 -15.79 -6.33
CA SER A 58 -0.35 -16.45 -7.63
C SER A 58 -1.53 -17.42 -7.68
N ALA A 59 -1.70 -18.28 -6.67
CA ALA A 59 -2.80 -19.22 -6.60
C ALA A 59 -4.16 -18.50 -6.54
N ALA A 60 -4.25 -17.38 -5.81
CA ALA A 60 -5.45 -16.56 -5.76
C ALA A 60 -5.80 -15.96 -7.12
N ILE A 61 -4.81 -15.45 -7.87
CA ILE A 61 -5.03 -14.89 -9.22
C ILE A 61 -5.50 -15.98 -10.18
N PHE A 62 -4.92 -17.19 -10.13
CA PHE A 62 -5.38 -18.32 -10.95
C PHE A 62 -6.80 -18.75 -10.59
N ALA A 63 -7.12 -18.86 -9.30
CA ALA A 63 -8.46 -19.18 -8.84
C ALA A 63 -9.48 -18.12 -9.31
N TRP A 64 -9.14 -16.85 -9.18
CA TRP A 64 -9.98 -15.75 -9.65
C TRP A 64 -10.18 -15.76 -11.17
N ALA A 65 -9.12 -15.99 -11.95
CA ALA A 65 -9.21 -16.13 -13.40
C ALA A 65 -10.09 -17.32 -13.80
N ALA A 66 -9.99 -18.44 -13.07
CA ALA A 66 -10.85 -19.60 -13.28
C ALA A 66 -12.33 -19.28 -12.99
N LEU A 67 -12.64 -18.56 -11.91
CA LEU A 67 -13.99 -18.08 -11.62
C LEU A 67 -14.51 -17.13 -12.71
N ALA A 68 -13.66 -16.23 -13.21
CA ALA A 68 -14.01 -15.32 -14.29
C ALA A 68 -14.30 -16.07 -15.60
N ALA A 69 -13.46 -17.05 -15.94
CA ALA A 69 -13.64 -17.91 -17.12
C ALA A 69 -14.89 -18.82 -17.01
N ALA A 70 -15.18 -19.32 -15.80
CA ALA A 70 -16.42 -20.05 -15.50
C ALA A 70 -17.68 -19.16 -15.60
N GLY A 71 -17.53 -17.84 -15.77
CA GLY A 71 -18.64 -16.95 -16.00
C GLY A 71 -19.47 -16.70 -14.73
N VAL A 72 -18.84 -16.73 -13.55
CA VAL A 72 -19.54 -16.41 -12.29
C VAL A 72 -20.23 -15.03 -12.38
N ALA A 73 -19.62 -14.07 -13.08
CA ALA A 73 -20.23 -12.77 -13.37
C ALA A 73 -21.49 -12.84 -14.25
N ALA A 74 -21.59 -13.82 -15.16
CA ALA A 74 -22.79 -14.06 -15.96
C ALA A 74 -23.90 -14.71 -15.11
N ALA A 75 -23.54 -15.65 -14.22
CA ALA A 75 -24.47 -16.23 -13.26
C ALA A 75 -25.05 -15.16 -12.32
N LEU A 76 -24.22 -14.24 -11.81
CA LEU A 76 -24.66 -13.11 -10.99
C LEU A 76 -25.62 -12.17 -11.75
N ARG A 77 -25.40 -11.97 -13.05
CA ARG A 77 -26.22 -11.10 -13.90
C ARG A 77 -27.62 -11.66 -14.16
N SER A 78 -27.83 -12.96 -13.94
CA SER A 78 -29.16 -13.58 -14.03
C SER A 78 -30.11 -13.12 -12.91
N SER A 79 -29.57 -12.63 -11.78
CA SER A 79 -30.35 -12.18 -10.63
C SER A 79 -30.12 -10.69 -10.37
N THR A 80 -31.15 -9.88 -10.60
CA THR A 80 -31.13 -8.44 -10.34
C THR A 80 -30.76 -8.12 -8.90
N THR A 81 -31.35 -8.82 -7.92
CA THR A 81 -31.12 -8.58 -6.49
C THR A 81 -29.68 -8.93 -6.07
N ALA A 82 -29.14 -10.06 -6.55
CA ALA A 82 -27.77 -10.46 -6.23
C ALA A 82 -26.74 -9.49 -6.82
N TYR A 83 -26.93 -9.08 -8.08
CA TYR A 83 -26.06 -8.12 -8.73
C TYR A 83 -26.10 -6.74 -8.05
N TYR A 84 -27.30 -6.24 -7.71
CA TYR A 84 -27.45 -4.97 -7.00
C TYR A 84 -26.85 -5.02 -5.60
N GLY A 85 -27.13 -6.08 -4.84
CA GLY A 85 -26.55 -6.27 -3.51
C GLY A 85 -25.03 -6.26 -3.57
N LEU A 86 -24.44 -7.06 -4.46
CA LEU A 86 -22.99 -7.13 -4.64
C LEU A 86 -22.38 -5.79 -5.07
N THR A 87 -23.04 -5.06 -5.99
CA THR A 87 -22.59 -3.74 -6.45
C THR A 87 -22.60 -2.72 -5.31
N LEU A 88 -23.68 -2.71 -4.51
CA LEU A 88 -23.81 -1.81 -3.38
C LEU A 88 -22.77 -2.14 -2.30
N LEU A 89 -22.62 -3.42 -1.94
CA LEU A 89 -21.59 -3.91 -1.03
C LEU A 89 -20.18 -3.54 -1.50
N GLY A 90 -19.87 -3.78 -2.78
CA GLY A 90 -18.58 -3.44 -3.37
C GLY A 90 -18.30 -1.94 -3.34
N GLY A 91 -19.29 -1.11 -3.72
CA GLY A 91 -19.19 0.35 -3.66
C GLY A 91 -18.96 0.86 -2.23
N THR A 92 -19.74 0.38 -1.26
CA THR A 92 -19.57 0.74 0.15
C THR A 92 -18.21 0.29 0.69
N TYR A 93 -17.76 -0.92 0.33
CA TYR A 93 -16.44 -1.42 0.72
C TYR A 93 -15.30 -0.52 0.19
N LEU A 94 -15.38 -0.09 -1.07
CA LEU A 94 -14.42 0.84 -1.65
C LEU A 94 -14.40 2.19 -0.94
N ILE A 95 -15.56 2.73 -0.56
CA ILE A 95 -15.65 3.99 0.21
C ILE A 95 -14.92 3.83 1.55
N ILE A 96 -15.16 2.73 2.27
CA ILE A 96 -14.53 2.47 3.57
C ILE A 96 -13.01 2.34 3.43
N VAL A 97 -12.54 1.52 2.49
CA VAL A 97 -11.10 1.31 2.29
C VAL A 97 -10.41 2.58 1.79
N GLY A 98 -11.03 3.31 0.87
CA GLY A 98 -10.51 4.60 0.38
C GLY A 98 -10.42 5.66 1.48
N ALA A 99 -11.45 5.77 2.32
CA ALA A 99 -11.42 6.67 3.47
C ALA A 99 -10.30 6.31 4.45
N ARG A 100 -10.15 5.03 4.80
CA ARG A 100 -9.07 4.54 5.68
C ARG A 100 -7.69 4.83 5.10
N ALA A 101 -7.49 4.64 3.78
CA ALA A 101 -6.25 4.96 3.10
C ALA A 101 -5.92 6.46 3.17
N LEU A 102 -6.91 7.33 2.95
CA LEU A 102 -6.72 8.78 3.04
C LEU A 102 -6.39 9.23 4.46
N HIS A 103 -7.02 8.65 5.48
CA HIS A 103 -6.70 8.92 6.88
C HIS A 103 -5.26 8.52 7.23
N ALA A 104 -4.83 7.30 6.88
CA ALA A 104 -3.47 6.83 7.12
C ALA A 104 -2.41 7.70 6.39
N ALA A 105 -2.69 8.11 5.16
CA ALA A 105 -1.80 9.00 4.41
C ALA A 105 -1.66 10.39 5.05
N ARG A 106 -2.71 10.92 5.67
CA ARG A 106 -2.68 12.19 6.41
C ARG A 106 -1.85 12.09 7.68
N GLU A 107 -2.00 11.01 8.44
CA GLU A 107 -1.19 10.75 9.64
C GLU A 107 0.29 10.62 9.30
N ALA A 108 0.63 9.82 8.28
CA ALA A 108 2.00 9.68 7.82
C ALA A 108 2.63 11.03 7.40
N ARG A 109 1.87 11.89 6.71
CA ARG A 109 2.31 13.25 6.36
C ARG A 109 2.51 14.14 7.59
N ALA A 110 1.62 14.07 8.58
CA ALA A 110 1.75 14.84 9.81
C ALA A 110 3.01 14.43 10.61
N SER A 111 3.30 13.12 10.69
CA SER A 111 4.53 12.61 11.32
C SER A 111 5.79 13.08 10.60
N LEU A 112 5.80 13.07 9.25
CA LEU A 112 6.91 13.57 8.46
C LEU A 112 7.13 15.07 8.67
N SER A 113 6.06 15.87 8.75
CA SER A 113 6.17 17.31 9.06
C SER A 113 6.67 17.58 10.48
N ALA A 114 6.30 16.77 11.47
CA ALA A 114 6.80 16.89 12.84
C ALA A 114 8.29 16.56 12.96
N THR A 115 8.79 15.60 12.17
CA THR A 115 10.24 15.31 12.08
C THR A 115 11.02 16.39 11.32
N SER A 116 10.36 17.16 10.43
CA SER A 116 10.97 18.31 9.75
C SER A 116 10.93 19.62 10.57
N ALA A 117 10.39 19.60 11.79
CA ALA A 117 10.62 20.68 12.74
C ALA A 117 12.14 20.88 12.85
N PRO A 118 12.64 22.13 12.75
CA PRO A 118 14.06 22.38 12.71
C PRO A 118 14.67 21.68 13.92
N VAL A 119 15.62 20.79 13.67
CA VAL A 119 16.64 20.46 14.65
C VAL A 119 17.25 21.81 14.97
N THR A 120 16.70 22.50 15.97
CA THR A 120 17.41 23.56 16.66
C THR A 120 18.72 22.87 16.98
N PRO A 121 19.84 23.29 16.38
CA PRO A 121 21.11 22.73 16.76
C PRO A 121 21.12 22.98 18.26
N ALA A 122 21.01 21.92 19.06
CA ALA A 122 21.33 22.01 20.45
C ALA A 122 22.78 22.46 20.38
N THR A 123 22.99 23.76 20.57
CA THR A 123 24.29 24.39 20.65
C THR A 123 25.04 23.48 21.60
N HIS A 124 25.94 22.66 21.04
CA HIS A 124 26.94 21.96 21.81
C HIS A 124 27.76 23.10 22.41
N ALA A 125 27.29 23.60 23.56
CA ALA A 125 28.06 24.39 24.47
C ALA A 125 29.22 23.48 24.84
N HIS A 126 30.29 23.61 24.07
CA HIS A 126 31.60 23.08 24.33
C HIS A 126 32.06 23.73 25.63
N GLY A 127 31.62 23.17 26.76
CA GLY A 127 32.18 23.50 28.06
C GLY A 127 33.68 23.23 28.00
N PRO A 128 34.52 24.13 28.52
CA PRO A 128 35.96 23.98 28.39
C PRO A 128 36.37 22.67 29.07
N ARG A 129 36.91 21.74 28.27
CA ARG A 129 37.67 20.59 28.77
C ARG A 129 38.78 21.14 29.64
N ARG A 130 38.56 21.18 30.95
CA ARG A 130 39.63 21.36 31.94
C ARG A 130 40.66 20.29 31.63
N ALA A 131 41.85 20.74 31.22
CA ALA A 131 43.04 19.94 31.13
C ALA A 131 43.21 19.20 32.46
N GLU A 132 43.05 17.87 32.44
CA GLU A 132 43.51 17.05 33.55
C GLU A 132 44.98 16.69 33.26
N PRO A 133 45.93 17.18 34.08
CA PRO A 133 47.33 16.94 33.88
C PRO A 133 47.71 15.53 34.32
N ALA A 134 48.50 14.88 33.47
CA ALA A 134 49.50 13.86 33.77
C ALA A 134 49.52 13.31 35.22
N ARG A 135 49.02 12.09 35.40
CA ARG A 135 49.52 11.18 36.43
C ARG A 135 50.25 10.02 35.77
N THR A 136 51.55 10.25 35.60
CA THR A 136 52.57 9.25 35.38
C THR A 136 52.74 8.41 36.65
N ALA A 137 53.00 7.12 36.45
CA ALA A 137 53.96 6.29 37.19
C ALA A 137 53.44 5.23 38.20
N THR A 138 53.94 4.00 37.97
CA THR A 138 54.52 3.04 38.95
C THR A 138 53.57 1.95 39.51
N THR A 139 53.52 0.72 38.93
CA THR A 139 54.31 -0.53 39.25
C THR A 139 53.55 -1.49 40.20
N PRO A 140 53.76 -2.84 40.28
CA PRO A 140 54.19 -3.93 39.36
C PRO A 140 53.13 -5.08 39.21
N PRO A 141 53.40 -6.18 38.45
CA PRO A 141 52.54 -7.37 38.42
C PRO A 141 52.60 -8.25 39.70
N SER A 142 51.45 -8.82 40.06
CA SER A 142 51.25 -9.76 41.17
C SER A 142 51.72 -11.19 40.82
N PRO A 143 52.43 -11.91 41.71
CA PRO A 143 52.73 -13.32 41.53
C PRO A 143 51.64 -14.24 42.14
N SER A 144 51.59 -15.44 41.55
CA SER A 144 51.18 -16.74 42.10
C SER A 144 49.73 -17.02 42.49
N GLY A 145 49.16 -17.95 41.73
CA GLY A 145 48.16 -18.96 42.11
C GLY A 145 48.15 -20.05 41.05
#